data_AF-A0A964PQW9-F1
#
_entry.id   AF-A0A964PQW9-F1
#
_cell.length_a   1.000
_cell.length_b   1.000
_cell.length_c   1.000
_cell.angle_alpha   90.00
_cell.angle_beta   90.00
_cell.angle_gamma   90.00
#
_symmetry.space_group_name_H-M   'P 1'
#
loop_
_entity.id
_entity.type
_entity.pdbx_description
1 polymer ?
#
loop_
_entity_poly.entity_id
_entity_poly.type
_entity_poly.pdbx_seq_one_letter_code
_entity_poly.pdbx_strand_id
1 'polypeptide(L)'
;MFSSERGGVMPIIDDEMAAMALDAMGVGENVLTIDPPRHAEFRKVMAAPFLPKALSDGEARIKELISEIFDQLPAHGEIDLVSDLAVRIPMGVICDILKLPRQDWDDMLGWGKMAIGGTDPEYQQGGSAAETVSCGFKLMYDYSMRRSAERRGCPFSDPFIPYSPTRWLTSSR
;
A
#
# COMPACT_ATOMS: atom_id res chain seq x y z
N MET A 1 -11.45 26.65 12.60
CA MET A 1 -11.99 25.78 11.53
C MET A 1 -10.90 24.77 11.19
N PHE A 2 -11.17 23.47 11.33
CA PHE A 2 -10.22 22.39 11.04
C PHE A 2 -10.23 22.10 9.53
N SER A 3 -9.06 21.86 8.94
CA SER A 3 -8.89 21.48 7.53
C SER A 3 -7.65 20.59 7.40
N SER A 4 -7.74 19.55 6.57
CA SER A 4 -6.65 18.62 6.30
C SER A 4 -5.50 19.26 5.51
N GLU A 5 -5.78 20.31 4.74
CA GLU A 5 -4.76 21.10 4.01
C GLU A 5 -3.82 21.88 4.95
N ARG A 6 -4.21 22.05 6.22
CA ARG A 6 -3.38 22.68 7.26
C ARG A 6 -2.51 21.68 8.01
N GLY A 7 -2.44 20.44 7.54
CA GLY A 7 -1.73 19.32 8.16
C GLY A 7 -2.64 18.45 9.03
N GLY A 8 -2.21 17.20 9.23
CA GLY A 8 -2.84 16.25 10.15
C GLY A 8 -1.95 16.03 11.38
N VAL A 9 -2.57 15.82 12.55
CA VAL A 9 -1.82 15.37 13.74
C VAL A 9 -1.56 13.87 13.57
N MET A 10 -0.29 13.49 13.39
CA MET A 10 0.17 12.10 13.43
C MET A 10 0.80 11.86 14.81
N PRO A 11 0.04 11.38 15.81
CA PRO A 11 0.45 11.42 17.22
C PRO A 11 1.58 10.44 17.60
N ILE A 12 2.16 9.74 16.62
CA ILE A 12 3.13 8.64 16.83
C ILE A 12 4.54 9.03 16.35
N ILE A 13 4.69 10.23 15.78
CA ILE A 13 5.89 10.64 15.04
C ILE A 13 6.24 12.09 15.42
N ASP A 14 7.53 12.43 15.59
CA ASP A 14 7.94 13.82 15.81
C ASP A 14 7.63 14.71 14.59
N ASP A 15 7.63 16.04 14.75
CA ASP A 15 7.14 16.96 13.72
C ASP A 15 7.90 16.84 12.37
N GLU A 16 9.19 16.51 12.41
CA GLU A 16 10.04 16.37 11.21
C GLU A 16 9.75 15.06 10.48
N MET A 17 9.70 13.96 11.22
CA MET A 17 9.29 12.67 10.65
C MET A 17 7.81 12.69 10.20
N ALA A 18 6.94 13.46 10.85
CA ALA A 18 5.55 13.63 10.46
C ALA A 18 5.45 14.36 9.13
N ALA A 19 6.23 15.41 8.91
CA ALA A 19 6.27 16.11 7.62
C ALA A 19 6.73 15.19 6.47
N MET A 20 7.78 14.38 6.69
CA MET A 20 8.25 13.40 5.69
C MET A 20 7.21 12.31 5.42
N ALA A 21 6.58 11.77 6.46
CA ALA A 21 5.53 10.77 6.32
C ALA A 21 4.30 11.35 5.60
N LEU A 22 3.92 12.59 5.88
CA LEU A 22 2.82 13.29 5.21
C LEU A 22 3.10 13.51 3.72
N ASP A 23 4.33 13.86 3.35
CA ASP A 23 4.75 13.94 1.94
C ASP A 23 4.68 12.56 1.26
N ALA A 24 5.27 11.53 1.89
CA ALA A 24 5.26 10.16 1.38
C ALA A 24 3.84 9.56 1.28
N MET A 25 2.92 9.99 2.14
CA MET A 25 1.50 9.59 2.11
C MET A 25 0.67 10.35 1.07
N GLY A 26 1.21 11.38 0.42
CA GLY A 26 0.47 12.21 -0.53
C GLY A 26 -0.69 12.94 0.13
N VAL A 27 -0.42 13.73 1.18
CA VAL A 27 -1.45 14.58 1.81
C VAL A 27 -2.13 15.47 0.77
N GLY A 28 -3.46 15.39 0.70
CA GLY A 28 -4.25 16.10 -0.32
C GLY A 28 -4.45 15.31 -1.63
N GLU A 29 -3.90 14.10 -1.72
CA GLU A 29 -4.01 13.20 -2.88
C GLU A 29 -4.73 11.88 -2.57
N ASN A 30 -5.01 11.59 -1.29
CA ASN A 30 -5.70 10.37 -0.86
C ASN A 30 -6.95 10.67 0.00
N VAL A 31 -7.89 9.72 0.07
CA VAL A 31 -9.17 9.93 0.77
C VAL A 31 -9.04 10.15 2.28
N LEU A 32 -7.92 9.75 2.89
CA LEU A 32 -7.70 9.96 4.33
C LEU A 32 -7.25 11.39 4.65
N THR A 33 -6.79 12.14 3.63
CA THR A 33 -6.13 13.45 3.81
C THR A 33 -6.77 14.58 2.99
N ILE A 34 -7.91 14.33 2.35
CA ILE A 34 -8.65 15.31 1.55
C ILE A 34 -9.94 15.73 2.29
N ASP A 35 -10.24 17.02 2.29
CA ASP A 35 -11.49 17.59 2.82
C ASP A 35 -12.66 17.53 1.79
N PRO A 36 -13.92 17.66 2.23
CA PRO A 36 -15.04 17.94 1.32
C PRO A 36 -14.79 19.19 0.46
N PRO A 37 -15.28 19.23 -0.81
CA PRO A 37 -16.14 18.23 -1.46
C PRO A 37 -15.39 17.05 -2.09
N ARG A 38 -14.08 17.20 -2.37
CA ARG A 38 -13.26 16.21 -3.08
C ARG A 38 -13.25 14.85 -2.38
N HIS A 39 -13.29 14.82 -1.04
CA HIS A 39 -13.41 13.58 -0.27
C HIS A 39 -14.58 12.69 -0.73
N ALA A 40 -15.75 13.29 -0.96
CA ALA A 40 -16.95 12.55 -1.34
C ALA A 40 -16.83 11.96 -2.75
N GLU A 41 -16.18 12.69 -3.67
CA GLU A 41 -15.92 12.25 -5.04
C GLU A 41 -14.96 11.05 -5.07
N PHE A 42 -13.83 11.16 -4.35
CA PHE A 42 -12.85 10.07 -4.22
C PHE A 42 -13.49 8.83 -3.58
N ARG A 43 -14.21 9.02 -2.46
CA ARG A 43 -14.88 7.91 -1.77
C ARG A 43 -15.86 7.18 -2.68
N LYS A 44 -16.61 7.91 -3.52
CA LYS A 44 -17.59 7.31 -4.44
C LYS A 44 -16.94 6.35 -5.45
N VAL A 45 -15.74 6.67 -5.94
CA VAL A 45 -15.01 5.81 -6.89
C VAL A 45 -14.47 4.54 -6.21
N MET A 46 -13.99 4.66 -4.98
CA MET A 46 -13.30 3.56 -4.29
C MET A 46 -14.22 2.64 -3.47
N ALA A 47 -15.43 3.09 -3.13
CA ALA A 47 -16.29 2.39 -2.17
C ALA A 47 -16.91 1.08 -2.70
N ALA A 48 -16.97 0.87 -4.03
CA ALA A 48 -17.72 -0.23 -4.62
C ALA A 48 -17.38 -1.63 -4.04
N PRO A 49 -16.10 -2.02 -3.85
CA PRO A 49 -15.74 -3.31 -3.27
C PRO A 49 -16.08 -3.44 -1.77
N PHE A 50 -16.34 -2.33 -1.10
CA PHE A 50 -16.61 -2.24 0.34
C PHE A 50 -18.10 -2.04 0.66
N LEU A 51 -18.98 -2.07 -0.34
CA LEU A 51 -20.42 -2.01 -0.13
C LEU A 51 -20.92 -3.31 0.52
N PRO A 52 -21.97 -3.28 1.37
CA PRO A 52 -22.47 -4.46 2.07
C PRO A 52 -22.75 -5.65 1.15
N LYS A 53 -23.34 -5.40 -0.03
CA LYS A 53 -23.59 -6.44 -1.02
C LYS A 53 -22.28 -7.06 -1.55
N ALA A 54 -21.29 -6.24 -1.89
CA ALA A 54 -20.00 -6.74 -2.39
C ALA A 54 -19.25 -7.57 -1.32
N LEU A 55 -19.31 -7.14 -0.05
CA LEU A 55 -18.75 -7.90 1.06
C LEU A 55 -19.46 -9.24 1.27
N SER A 56 -20.80 -9.24 1.22
CA SER A 56 -21.59 -10.47 1.33
C SER A 56 -21.32 -11.44 0.17
N ASP A 57 -21.23 -10.93 -1.06
CA ASP A 57 -20.91 -11.73 -2.24
C ASP A 57 -19.47 -12.29 -2.18
N GLY A 58 -18.56 -11.59 -1.47
CA GLY A 58 -17.17 -11.99 -1.27
C GLY A 58 -16.92 -12.95 -0.08
N GLU A 59 -17.91 -13.19 0.78
CA GLU A 59 -17.72 -13.95 2.03
C GLU A 59 -17.17 -15.37 1.79
N ALA A 60 -17.74 -16.08 0.80
CA ALA A 60 -17.29 -17.43 0.44
C ALA A 60 -15.81 -17.43 0.01
N ARG A 61 -15.42 -16.45 -0.80
CA ARG A 61 -14.05 -16.28 -1.28
C ARG A 61 -13.08 -15.97 -0.13
N ILE A 62 -13.49 -15.14 0.83
CA ILE A 62 -12.68 -14.84 2.02
C ILE A 62 -12.49 -16.11 2.87
N LYS A 63 -13.54 -16.93 3.05
CA LYS A 63 -13.43 -18.20 3.77
C LYS A 63 -12.46 -19.17 3.10
N GLU A 64 -12.53 -19.29 1.78
CA GLU A 64 -11.57 -20.08 1.00
C GLU A 64 -10.14 -19.58 1.20
N LEU A 65 -9.92 -18.26 1.09
CA LEU A 65 -8.61 -17.66 1.28
C LEU A 65 -8.05 -17.89 2.68
N ILE A 66 -8.88 -17.78 3.71
CA ILE A 66 -8.48 -18.07 5.08
C ILE A 66 -8.11 -19.56 5.20
N SER A 67 -8.91 -20.46 4.64
CA SER A 67 -8.59 -21.89 4.61
C SER A 67 -7.25 -22.17 3.92
N GLU A 68 -6.98 -21.56 2.77
CA GLU A 68 -5.70 -21.66 2.07
C GLU A 68 -4.52 -21.22 2.94
N ILE A 69 -4.70 -20.20 3.80
CA ILE A 69 -3.67 -19.75 4.74
C ILE A 69 -3.46 -20.78 5.86
N PHE A 70 -4.54 -21.35 6.40
CA PHE A 70 -4.44 -22.43 7.39
C PHE A 70 -3.78 -23.69 6.82
N ASP A 71 -4.04 -24.02 5.56
CA ASP A 71 -3.47 -25.18 4.87
C ASP A 71 -1.94 -25.05 4.66
N GLN A 72 -1.39 -23.84 4.75
CA GLN A 72 0.06 -23.59 4.67
C GLN A 72 0.78 -23.77 6.01
N LEU A 73 0.04 -23.85 7.12
CA LEU A 73 0.63 -24.05 8.45
C LEU A 73 1.14 -25.48 8.61
N PRO A 74 2.23 -25.67 9.38
CA PRO A 74 2.71 -27.02 9.67
C PRO A 74 1.64 -27.82 10.43
N ALA A 75 1.41 -29.06 10.01
CA ALA A 75 0.42 -29.95 10.64
C ALA A 75 0.79 -30.30 12.11
N HIS A 76 2.08 -30.20 12.46
CA HIS A 76 2.61 -30.48 13.78
C HIS A 76 3.73 -29.49 14.12
N GLY A 77 3.83 -29.12 15.40
CA GLY A 77 4.87 -28.22 15.90
C GLY A 77 4.30 -26.93 16.48
N GLU A 78 5.18 -25.96 16.69
CA GLU A 78 4.82 -24.62 17.14
C GLU A 78 4.71 -23.68 15.94
N ILE A 79 3.78 -22.73 16.04
CA ILE A 79 3.62 -21.63 15.08
C ILE A 79 3.63 -20.31 15.85
N ASP A 80 4.09 -19.25 15.20
CA ASP A 80 3.88 -17.89 15.68
C ASP A 80 2.57 -17.36 15.11
N LEU A 81 1.56 -17.25 15.97
CA LEU A 81 0.23 -16.76 15.58
C LEU A 81 0.27 -15.37 14.92
N VAL A 82 1.26 -14.53 15.22
CA VAL A 82 1.37 -13.21 14.61
C VAL A 82 1.91 -13.31 13.19
N SER A 83 3.15 -13.81 13.04
CA SER A 83 3.86 -13.82 11.76
C SER A 83 3.31 -14.87 10.78
N ASP A 84 2.81 -15.99 11.28
CA ASP A 84 2.31 -17.09 10.44
C ASP A 84 0.82 -16.93 10.07
N LEU A 85 0.03 -16.18 10.86
CA LEU A 85 -1.43 -16.13 10.67
C LEU A 85 -2.01 -14.71 10.69
N ALA A 86 -1.86 -13.98 11.81
CA ALA A 86 -2.59 -12.74 12.05
C ALA A 86 -2.28 -11.64 11.03
N VAL A 87 -1.03 -11.56 10.56
CA VAL A 87 -0.64 -10.59 9.52
C VAL A 87 -1.04 -11.03 8.12
N ARG A 88 -1.12 -12.35 7.88
CA ARG A 88 -1.39 -12.96 6.57
C ARG A 88 -2.84 -12.79 6.14
N ILE A 89 -3.79 -12.98 7.07
CA ILE A 89 -5.23 -12.90 6.78
C ILE A 89 -5.65 -11.52 6.25
N PRO A 90 -5.48 -10.41 7.00
CA PRO A 90 -5.94 -9.10 6.54
C PRO A 90 -5.23 -8.66 5.26
N MET A 91 -3.93 -8.96 5.14
CA MET A 91 -3.16 -8.67 3.93
C MET A 91 -3.68 -9.46 2.73
N GLY A 92 -3.96 -10.75 2.90
CA GLY A 92 -4.51 -11.57 1.83
C GLY A 92 -5.89 -11.11 1.40
N VAL A 93 -6.76 -10.76 2.34
CA VAL A 93 -8.11 -10.25 2.05
C VAL A 93 -8.04 -8.95 1.24
N ILE A 94 -7.23 -7.96 1.66
CA ILE A 94 -7.15 -6.70 0.90
C ILE A 94 -6.51 -6.90 -0.48
N CYS A 95 -5.49 -7.75 -0.59
CA CYS A 95 -4.86 -8.05 -1.87
C CYS A 95 -5.80 -8.79 -2.84
N ASP A 96 -6.67 -9.69 -2.34
CA ASP A 96 -7.71 -10.34 -3.15
C ASP A 96 -8.78 -9.33 -3.60
N ILE A 97 -9.22 -8.42 -2.72
CA ILE A 97 -10.17 -7.34 -3.06
C ILE A 97 -9.59 -6.45 -4.17
N LEU A 98 -8.31 -6.10 -4.09
CA LEU A 98 -7.60 -5.29 -5.09
C LEU A 98 -7.23 -6.07 -6.36
N LYS A 99 -7.47 -7.38 -6.37
CA LYS A 99 -7.15 -8.31 -7.46
C LYS A 99 -5.66 -8.23 -7.84
N LEU A 100 -4.81 -8.28 -6.82
CA LEU A 100 -3.36 -8.36 -6.99
C LEU A 100 -2.94 -9.81 -7.28
N PRO A 101 -1.94 -10.04 -8.15
CA PRO A 101 -1.36 -11.36 -8.37
C PRO A 101 -0.81 -11.94 -7.06
N ARG A 102 -1.04 -13.24 -6.79
CA ARG A 102 -0.70 -13.87 -5.51
C ARG A 102 0.79 -13.78 -5.19
N GLN A 103 1.65 -13.79 -6.21
CA GLN A 103 3.10 -13.66 -6.05
C GLN A 103 3.56 -12.30 -5.49
N ASP A 104 2.72 -11.26 -5.59
CA ASP A 104 3.08 -9.91 -5.14
C ASP A 104 2.63 -9.65 -3.68
N TRP A 105 1.94 -10.58 -3.03
CA TRP A 105 1.32 -10.34 -1.72
C TRP A 105 2.33 -10.25 -0.58
N ASP A 106 3.43 -11.00 -0.68
CA ASP A 106 4.52 -10.95 0.32
C ASP A 106 5.26 -9.62 0.27
N ASP A 107 5.48 -9.10 -0.94
CA ASP A 107 6.04 -7.77 -1.16
C ASP A 107 5.12 -6.70 -0.54
N MET A 108 3.81 -6.76 -0.80
CA MET A 108 2.84 -5.84 -0.20
C MET A 108 2.84 -5.90 1.34
N LEU A 109 2.98 -7.10 1.92
CA LEU A 109 3.10 -7.27 3.37
C LEU A 109 4.36 -6.60 3.92
N GLY A 110 5.50 -6.83 3.27
CA GLY A 110 6.78 -6.24 3.66
C GLY A 110 6.74 -4.71 3.59
N TRP A 111 6.27 -4.15 2.49
CA TRP A 111 6.19 -2.69 2.31
C TRP A 111 5.18 -2.05 3.27
N GLY A 112 4.06 -2.73 3.56
CA GLY A 112 3.09 -2.27 4.55
C GLY A 112 3.65 -2.23 5.97
N LYS A 113 4.42 -3.25 6.36
CA LYS A 113 5.15 -3.27 7.65
C LYS A 113 6.13 -2.11 7.75
N MET A 114 6.89 -1.81 6.69
CA MET A 114 7.80 -0.66 6.66
C MET A 114 7.05 0.68 6.77
N ALA A 115 5.94 0.83 6.03
CA ALA A 115 5.19 2.08 5.95
C ALA A 115 4.49 2.46 7.27
N ILE A 116 4.02 1.48 8.04
CA ILE A 116 3.26 1.71 9.29
C ILE A 116 4.14 1.49 10.52
N GLY A 117 5.09 0.56 10.46
CA GLY A 117 5.90 0.11 11.57
C GLY A 117 7.34 0.60 11.56
N GLY A 118 7.69 1.69 10.85
CA GLY A 118 9.10 2.11 10.74
C GLY A 118 9.78 2.50 12.07
N THR A 119 9.03 2.72 13.15
CA THR A 119 9.60 2.89 14.51
C THR A 119 9.97 1.57 15.18
N ASP A 120 9.49 0.44 14.65
CA ASP A 120 9.85 -0.89 15.11
C ASP A 120 11.23 -1.28 14.53
N PRO A 121 12.24 -1.58 15.38
CA PRO A 121 13.55 -2.02 14.91
C PRO A 121 13.50 -3.25 13.99
N GLU A 122 12.48 -4.11 14.11
CA GLU A 122 12.30 -5.28 13.24
C GLU A 122 12.12 -4.89 11.76
N TYR A 123 11.51 -3.74 11.49
CA TYR A 123 11.13 -3.31 10.14
C TYR A 123 12.06 -2.26 9.53
N GLN A 124 13.02 -1.76 10.30
CA GLN A 124 13.97 -0.75 9.84
C GLN A 124 14.94 -1.33 8.80
N GLN A 125 15.03 -0.69 7.63
CA GLN A 125 15.90 -1.11 6.52
C GLN A 125 17.28 -0.44 6.55
N GLY A 126 17.81 -0.18 7.75
CA GLY A 126 18.94 0.72 7.95
C GLY A 126 18.56 2.20 7.80
N GLY A 127 19.37 3.09 8.37
CA GLY A 127 19.02 4.51 8.46
C GLY A 127 17.98 4.79 9.55
N SER A 128 17.17 5.82 9.35
CA SER A 128 16.15 6.30 10.29
C SER A 128 14.78 5.63 10.09
N ALA A 129 13.94 5.73 11.12
CA ALA A 129 12.55 5.30 11.04
C ALA A 129 11.77 6.02 9.93
N ALA A 130 12.05 7.30 9.67
CA ALA A 130 11.39 8.07 8.61
C ALA A 130 11.78 7.60 7.21
N GLU A 131 13.06 7.25 7.00
CA GLU A 131 13.52 6.68 5.73
C GLU A 131 12.84 5.32 5.46
N THR A 132 12.67 4.50 6.51
CA THR A 132 11.96 3.22 6.40
C THR A 132 10.49 3.42 6.01
N VAL A 133 9.78 4.33 6.69
CA VAL A 133 8.39 4.67 6.38
C VAL A 133 8.25 5.17 4.94
N SER A 134 9.11 6.11 4.55
CA SER A 134 9.11 6.70 3.21
C SER A 134 9.37 5.65 2.13
N CYS A 135 10.30 4.72 2.38
CA CYS A 135 10.60 3.61 1.49
C CYS A 135 9.40 2.68 1.31
N GLY A 136 8.70 2.32 2.39
CA GLY A 136 7.51 1.48 2.34
C GLY A 136 6.40 2.09 1.48
N PHE A 137 6.09 3.38 1.70
CA PHE A 137 5.11 4.09 0.87
C PHE A 137 5.54 4.21 -0.60
N LYS A 138 6.82 4.53 -0.86
CA LYS A 138 7.35 4.63 -2.22
C LYS A 138 7.21 3.32 -2.98
N LEU A 139 7.59 2.19 -2.38
CA LEU A 139 7.52 0.88 -3.04
C LEU A 139 6.07 0.51 -3.40
N MET A 140 5.12 0.73 -2.49
CA MET A 140 3.69 0.52 -2.78
C MET A 140 3.17 1.43 -3.88
N TYR A 141 3.59 2.70 -3.90
CA TYR A 141 3.20 3.65 -4.92
C TYR A 141 3.74 3.26 -6.30
N ASP A 142 5.04 2.96 -6.40
CA ASP A 142 5.70 2.55 -7.65
C ASP A 142 5.06 1.27 -8.21
N TYR A 143 4.77 0.29 -7.34
CA TYR A 143 4.01 -0.90 -7.71
C TYR A 143 2.62 -0.56 -8.26
N SER A 144 1.88 0.29 -7.57
CA SER A 144 0.52 0.68 -7.95
C SER A 144 0.48 1.39 -9.30
N MET A 145 1.46 2.27 -9.56
CA MET A 145 1.57 2.97 -10.84
C MET A 145 1.96 2.01 -11.97
N ARG A 146 2.90 1.08 -11.73
CA ARG A 146 3.27 0.04 -12.70
C ARG A 146 2.07 -0.83 -13.08
N ARG A 147 1.33 -1.35 -12.10
CA ARG A 147 0.12 -2.17 -12.34
C ARG A 147 -0.97 -1.39 -13.05
N SER A 148 -1.12 -0.11 -12.73
CA SER A 148 -2.07 0.78 -13.42
C SER A 148 -1.66 1.05 -14.88
N ALA A 149 -0.37 1.14 -15.17
CA ALA A 149 0.14 1.24 -16.54
C ALA A 149 -0.09 -0.06 -17.33
N GLU A 150 0.23 -1.21 -16.74
CA GLU A 150 -0.02 -2.55 -17.31
C GLU A 150 -1.50 -2.76 -17.65
N ARG A 151 -2.42 -2.44 -16.72
CA ARG A 151 -3.87 -2.54 -16.93
C ARG A 151 -4.38 -1.62 -18.06
N ARG A 152 -3.73 -0.48 -18.29
CA ARG A 152 -4.06 0.47 -19.37
C ARG A 152 -3.36 0.15 -20.69
N GLY A 153 -2.45 -0.82 -20.72
CA GLY A 153 -1.59 -1.10 -21.87
C GLY A 153 -0.59 0.02 -22.17
N CYS A 154 -0.28 0.88 -21.19
CA CYS A 154 0.66 1.98 -21.34
C CYS A 154 2.06 1.56 -20.83
N PRO A 155 3.15 2.01 -21.46
CA PRO A 155 4.49 1.84 -20.87
C PRO A 155 4.54 2.58 -19.53
N PHE A 156 4.98 1.89 -18.48
CA PHE A 156 5.16 2.50 -17.17
C PHE A 156 6.29 3.54 -17.23
N SER A 157 5.98 4.78 -16.85
CA SER A 157 6.97 5.81 -16.57
C SER A 157 6.97 6.05 -15.07
N ASP A 158 8.13 5.88 -14.44
CA ASP A 158 8.34 6.32 -13.07
C ASP A 158 8.02 7.82 -12.98
N PRO A 159 7.11 8.27 -12.10
CA PRO A 159 6.75 9.68 -11.98
C PRO A 159 7.76 10.50 -11.15
N PHE A 160 8.67 9.85 -10.42
CA PHE A 160 9.75 10.49 -9.65
C PHE A 160 11.06 10.62 -10.44
N ILE A 161 11.16 9.93 -11.58
CA ILE A 161 12.25 10.10 -12.56
C ILE A 161 11.65 10.75 -13.80
N PRO A 162 12.05 11.98 -14.19
CA PRO A 162 11.48 12.61 -15.37
C PRO A 162 11.73 11.75 -16.61
N TYR A 163 10.65 11.31 -17.25
CA TYR A 163 10.66 10.63 -18.53
C TYR A 163 11.38 11.52 -19.56
N SER A 164 12.58 11.10 -19.98
CA SER A 164 13.26 11.68 -21.14
C SER A 164 13.11 10.72 -22.33
N PRO A 165 12.28 11.05 -23.32
CA PRO A 165 12.04 10.17 -24.46
C PRO A 165 13.22 10.09 -25.45
N THR A 166 14.32 10.82 -25.24
CA THR A 166 15.23 11.22 -26.33
C THR A 166 16.67 10.69 -26.27
N ARG A 167 16.99 9.60 -25.57
CA ARG A 167 18.38 9.09 -25.53
C ARG A 167 18.76 8.06 -26.60
N TRP A 168 17.87 7.61 -27.48
CA TRP A 168 18.16 6.47 -28.37
C TRP A 168 17.94 6.67 -29.88
N LEU A 169 17.93 7.90 -30.40
CA LEU A 169 17.78 8.11 -31.87
C LEU A 169 18.83 8.98 -32.59
N THR A 170 19.93 9.38 -31.96
CA THR A 170 21.14 9.85 -32.66
C THR A 170 22.33 9.58 -31.73
N SER A 171 23.33 8.76 -32.05
CA SER A 171 24.18 8.83 -33.23
C SER A 171 24.86 7.48 -33.46
N SER A 172 24.61 6.90 -34.64
CA SER A 172 25.67 6.20 -35.37
C SER A 172 26.22 7.17 -36.41
N ARG A 173 27.40 7.70 -36.12
CA ARG A 173 28.49 8.03 -37.06
C ARG A 173 29.75 8.30 -36.24
#